data_AF-A0A1Y2BCE1-F1
#
_entry.id   AF-A0A1Y2BCE1-F1
#
_cell.length_a   1.000
_cell.length_b   1.000
_cell.length_c   1.000
_cell.angle_alpha   90.00
_cell.angle_beta   90.00
_cell.angle_gamma   90.00
#
_symmetry.space_group_name_H-M   'P 1'
#
loop_
_entity.id
_entity.type
_entity.pdbx_description
1 polymer ?
#
loop_
_entity_poly.entity_id
_entity_poly.type
_entity_poly.pdbx_seq_one_letter_code
_entity_poly.pdbx_strand_id
1 'polypeptide(L)'
;MKTGYIGPDGDAIEFNESGDLASPFIYQQLSKGELQNDPSKIFAKSNAQVNSLTFYPEYPNVFFDGSATPPPDGKTELPNKLFVSDTDGLLILILGILGIMLSISSICLVVRKRKLPDVYKRSTVFLGLICLGSGILFSDMFLSFVEVTDVVCSLQIWMVVLGFAFISGSLTLKNSRVVLIFNSKKLLPGYLLHDHLYLAVFFGIVLIEYCFRCG
;
A
#
# COMPACT_ATOMS: atom_id res chain seq x y z
N MET A 1 33.87 -25.85 -32.82
CA MET A 1 34.87 -26.74 -33.46
C MET A 1 36.20 -26.62 -32.73
N LYS A 2 36.80 -27.73 -32.27
CA LYS A 2 38.12 -27.71 -31.59
C LYS A 2 39.22 -27.80 -32.65
N THR A 3 40.09 -26.80 -32.71
CA THR A 3 41.17 -26.78 -33.73
C THR A 3 42.42 -27.53 -33.29
N GLY A 4 42.59 -27.78 -31.99
CA GLY A 4 43.78 -28.43 -31.42
C GLY A 4 45.05 -27.59 -31.51
N TYR A 5 44.96 -26.36 -32.01
CA TYR A 5 46.07 -25.43 -32.14
C TYR A 5 46.32 -24.68 -30.81
N ILE A 6 47.59 -24.59 -30.42
CA ILE A 6 48.05 -23.83 -29.26
C ILE A 6 48.60 -22.50 -29.78
N GLY A 7 48.03 -21.38 -29.31
CA GLY A 7 48.41 -20.05 -29.73
C GLY A 7 48.81 -19.16 -28.54
N PRO A 8 49.29 -17.93 -28.82
CA PRO A 8 49.64 -16.97 -27.77
C PRO A 8 48.46 -16.59 -26.87
N ASP A 9 47.23 -16.73 -27.36
CA ASP A 9 46.00 -16.40 -26.64
C ASP A 9 45.44 -17.56 -25.79
N GLY A 10 46.00 -18.78 -25.93
CA GLY A 10 45.60 -19.92 -25.11
C GLY A 10 45.88 -21.30 -25.71
N ASP A 11 45.80 -22.30 -24.84
CA ASP A 11 45.91 -23.72 -25.21
C ASP A 11 44.58 -24.22 -25.80
N ALA A 12 44.65 -24.82 -26.99
CA ALA A 12 43.52 -25.37 -27.73
C ALA A 12 42.43 -24.34 -28.08
N ILE A 13 42.69 -23.53 -29.11
CA ILE A 13 41.73 -22.57 -29.65
C ILE A 13 40.43 -23.27 -30.11
N GLU A 14 39.31 -22.86 -29.53
CA GLU A 14 37.97 -23.36 -29.87
C GLU A 14 37.13 -22.25 -30.50
N PHE A 15 36.37 -22.59 -31.54
CA PHE A 15 35.39 -21.71 -32.15
C PHE A 15 33.97 -22.14 -31.79
N ASN A 16 33.07 -21.18 -31.55
CA ASN A 16 31.65 -21.45 -31.38
C ASN A 16 30.99 -21.87 -32.72
N GLU A 17 29.70 -22.20 -32.71
CA GLU A 17 28.95 -22.58 -33.91
C GLU A 17 28.81 -21.43 -34.92
N SER A 18 28.93 -20.18 -34.46
CA SER A 18 28.92 -18.96 -35.27
C SER A 18 30.28 -18.63 -35.91
N GLY A 19 31.34 -19.36 -35.56
CA GLY A 19 32.71 -19.10 -36.02
C GLY A 19 33.50 -18.08 -35.20
N ASP A 20 32.97 -17.60 -34.06
CA ASP A 20 33.69 -16.72 -33.14
C ASP A 20 34.63 -17.50 -32.24
N LEU A 21 35.72 -16.86 -31.83
CA LEU A 21 36.69 -17.40 -30.88
C LEU A 21 36.06 -17.53 -29.49
N ALA A 22 36.02 -18.74 -28.94
CA ALA A 22 35.61 -19.00 -27.58
C ALA A 22 36.76 -18.66 -26.62
N SER A 23 36.82 -17.40 -26.19
CA SER A 23 37.83 -16.89 -25.26
C SER A 23 37.24 -16.62 -23.87
N PRO A 24 37.98 -16.86 -22.78
CA PRO A 24 37.56 -16.44 -21.45
C PRO A 24 37.47 -14.91 -21.36
N PHE A 25 36.54 -14.42 -20.55
CA PHE A 25 36.44 -12.99 -20.21
C PHE A 25 37.23 -12.70 -18.94
N ILE A 26 37.85 -11.52 -18.90
CA ILE A 26 38.62 -11.04 -17.76
C ILE A 26 37.87 -9.88 -17.12
N TYR A 27 37.65 -9.96 -15.81
CA TYR A 27 36.95 -8.94 -15.05
C TYR A 27 37.95 -8.11 -14.26
N GLN A 28 37.87 -6.80 -14.47
CA GLN A 28 38.78 -5.83 -13.87
C GLN A 28 37.99 -4.83 -13.03
N GLN A 29 38.52 -4.52 -11.86
CA GLN A 29 37.97 -3.50 -10.99
C GLN A 29 38.77 -2.20 -11.14
N LEU A 30 38.05 -1.11 -11.38
CA LEU A 30 38.60 0.24 -11.33
C LEU A 30 38.59 0.71 -9.87
N SER A 31 39.76 0.83 -9.26
CA SER A 31 39.91 1.41 -7.92
C SER A 31 39.93 2.93 -8.01
N LYS A 32 39.17 3.61 -7.14
CA LYS A 32 39.11 5.07 -7.10
C LYS A 32 40.25 5.59 -6.21
N GLY A 33 41.46 5.59 -6.75
CA GLY A 33 42.68 6.08 -6.10
C GLY A 33 43.71 6.50 -7.13
N GLU A 34 43.78 7.82 -7.36
CA GLU A 34 44.81 8.59 -8.07
C GLU A 34 45.22 8.24 -9.51
N LEU A 35 45.06 9.26 -10.37
CA LEU A 35 45.90 9.52 -11.55
C LEU A 35 47.37 9.23 -11.21
N GLN A 36 47.90 8.07 -11.61
CA GLN A 36 48.95 7.97 -12.63
C GLN A 36 49.58 6.58 -12.72
N ASN A 37 49.42 5.67 -11.75
CA ASN A 37 50.18 4.40 -11.77
C ASN A 37 49.50 3.17 -11.14
N ASP A 38 48.23 3.20 -10.71
CA ASP A 38 47.61 2.00 -10.12
C ASP A 38 46.89 1.18 -11.24
N PRO A 39 47.43 0.01 -11.64
CA PRO A 39 46.83 -0.79 -12.70
C PRO A 39 45.47 -1.31 -12.27
N SER A 40 44.52 -1.34 -13.21
CA SER A 40 43.25 -2.04 -13.03
C SER A 40 43.50 -3.45 -12.50
N LYS A 41 42.88 -3.79 -11.37
CA LYS A 41 43.12 -5.09 -10.72
C LYS A 41 42.19 -6.12 -11.33
N ILE A 42 42.77 -7.16 -11.92
CA ILE A 42 42.03 -8.32 -12.41
C ILE A 42 41.64 -9.16 -11.19
N PHE A 43 40.34 -9.32 -10.94
CA PHE A 43 39.85 -10.07 -9.77
C PHE A 43 39.19 -11.40 -10.15
N ALA A 44 38.76 -11.56 -11.42
CA ALA A 44 38.15 -12.79 -11.87
C ALA A 44 38.34 -13.05 -13.37
N LYS A 45 38.21 -14.31 -13.75
CA LYS A 45 38.22 -14.82 -15.12
C LYS A 45 37.04 -15.77 -15.30
N SER A 46 36.33 -15.71 -16.43
CA SER A 46 35.34 -16.73 -16.79
C SER A 46 35.97 -17.88 -17.58
N ASN A 47 35.25 -18.99 -17.71
CA ASN A 47 35.54 -19.96 -18.76
C ASN A 47 35.11 -19.43 -20.14
N ALA A 48 35.57 -20.08 -21.22
CA ALA A 48 35.26 -19.70 -22.60
C ALA A 48 33.74 -19.74 -22.93
N GLN A 49 32.97 -20.54 -22.18
CA GLN A 49 31.52 -20.67 -22.34
C GLN A 49 30.72 -19.75 -21.39
N VAL A 50 31.39 -18.95 -20.55
CA VAL A 50 30.78 -18.01 -19.58
C VAL A 50 29.81 -18.67 -18.57
N ASN A 51 30.02 -19.95 -18.28
CA ASN A 51 29.22 -20.71 -17.32
C ASN A 51 29.80 -20.71 -15.90
N SER A 52 31.11 -20.47 -15.77
CA SER A 52 31.78 -20.43 -14.47
C SER A 52 32.71 -19.23 -14.38
N LEU A 53 32.73 -18.63 -13.19
CA LEU A 53 33.60 -17.52 -12.83
C LEU A 53 34.61 -18.01 -11.78
N THR A 54 35.88 -17.89 -12.11
CA THR A 54 36.99 -18.19 -11.19
C THR A 54 37.58 -16.89 -10.67
N PHE A 55 37.58 -16.74 -9.35
CA PHE A 55 38.13 -15.57 -8.66
C PHE A 55 39.61 -15.77 -8.35
N TYR A 56 40.41 -14.72 -8.50
CA TYR A 56 41.81 -14.73 -8.12
C TYR A 56 41.93 -14.41 -6.62
N PRO A 57 42.48 -15.33 -5.80
CA PRO A 57 42.55 -15.13 -4.34
C PRO A 57 43.49 -13.99 -3.94
N GLU A 58 44.46 -13.65 -4.79
CA GLU A 58 45.45 -12.59 -4.56
C GLU A 58 44.86 -11.19 -4.69
N TYR A 59 43.73 -11.05 -5.39
CA TYR A 59 43.07 -9.78 -5.69
C TYR A 59 41.57 -9.88 -5.42
N PRO A 60 41.13 -9.84 -4.15
CA PRO A 60 39.71 -9.86 -3.84
C PRO A 60 39.02 -8.63 -4.45
N ASN A 61 37.80 -8.82 -4.93
CA ASN A 61 36.92 -7.73 -5.29
C ASN A 61 36.56 -6.96 -4.02
N VAL A 62 36.75 -5.64 -4.00
CA VAL A 62 36.49 -4.82 -2.82
C VAL A 62 35.47 -3.77 -3.19
N PHE A 63 34.24 -3.87 -2.70
CA PHE A 63 33.21 -2.88 -2.96
C PHE A 63 33.49 -1.57 -2.20
N PHE A 64 32.67 -0.54 -2.46
CA PHE A 64 32.86 0.80 -1.88
C PHE A 64 33.02 0.80 -0.34
N ASP A 65 32.39 -0.14 0.35
CA ASP A 65 32.43 -0.30 1.81
C ASP A 65 33.60 -1.17 2.31
N GLY A 66 34.56 -1.51 1.45
CA GLY A 66 35.69 -2.38 1.81
C GLY A 66 35.37 -3.88 1.90
N SER A 67 34.09 -4.27 1.78
CA SER A 67 33.66 -5.67 1.80
C SER A 67 33.85 -6.36 0.44
N ALA A 68 34.04 -7.68 0.45
CA ALA A 68 34.03 -8.55 -0.74
C ALA A 68 32.63 -9.04 -1.14
N THR A 69 31.62 -8.77 -0.32
CA THR A 69 30.22 -9.09 -0.62
C THR A 69 29.59 -8.01 -1.49
N PRO A 70 28.97 -8.35 -2.64
CA PRO A 70 28.29 -7.36 -3.47
C PRO A 70 27.19 -6.66 -2.68
N PRO A 71 26.99 -5.35 -2.87
CA PRO A 71 25.88 -4.65 -2.25
C PRO A 71 24.55 -5.28 -2.71
N PRO A 72 23.53 -5.34 -1.86
CA PRO A 72 22.22 -5.85 -2.25
C PRO A 72 21.65 -5.08 -3.43
N ASP A 73 21.14 -5.80 -4.43
CA ASP A 73 20.47 -5.21 -5.59
C ASP A 73 19.08 -4.71 -5.19
N GLY A 74 19.03 -3.49 -4.66
CA GLY A 74 17.79 -2.78 -4.35
C GLY A 74 17.72 -2.25 -2.92
N LYS A 75 16.68 -1.45 -2.67
CA LYS A 75 16.36 -1.01 -1.32
C LYS A 75 15.92 -2.23 -0.50
N THR A 76 16.53 -2.42 0.66
CA THR A 76 15.98 -3.31 1.68
C THR A 76 14.64 -2.71 2.11
N GLU A 77 13.54 -3.32 1.69
CA GLU A 77 12.22 -2.94 2.19
C GLU A 77 12.16 -3.34 3.66
N LEU A 78 12.38 -2.38 4.55
CA LEU A 78 12.05 -2.58 5.95
C LEU A 78 10.54 -2.82 6.02
N PRO A 79 10.08 -3.95 6.59
CA PRO A 79 8.67 -4.14 6.80
C PRO A 79 8.24 -3.12 7.85
N ASN A 80 7.68 -1.99 7.40
CA ASN A 80 6.90 -1.08 8.23
C ASN A 80 5.59 -1.77 8.61
N LYS A 81 5.69 -2.88 9.32
CA LYS A 81 4.55 -3.55 9.94
C LYS A 81 4.41 -2.93 11.31
N LEU A 82 3.29 -2.25 11.55
CA LEU A 82 2.94 -1.79 12.89
C LEU A 82 2.76 -3.03 13.77
N PHE A 83 3.74 -3.31 14.62
CA PHE A 83 3.59 -4.37 15.60
C PHE A 83 2.82 -3.82 16.79
N VAL A 84 1.95 -4.63 17.38
CA VAL A 84 1.27 -4.30 18.65
C VAL A 84 2.29 -4.02 19.78
N SER A 85 3.50 -4.57 19.63
CA SER A 85 4.62 -4.37 20.54
C SER A 85 5.22 -2.96 20.49
N ASP A 86 4.99 -2.21 19.43
CA ASP A 86 5.44 -0.81 19.34
C ASP A 86 4.48 0.11 20.11
N THR A 87 5.03 1.12 20.78
CA THR A 87 4.25 2.11 21.53
C THR A 87 3.19 2.79 20.65
N ASP A 88 3.52 3.03 19.39
CA ASP A 88 2.66 3.69 18.43
C ASP A 88 1.50 2.77 18.03
N GLY A 89 1.78 1.47 17.84
CA GLY A 89 0.77 0.45 17.58
C GLY A 89 -0.22 0.33 18.75
N LEU A 90 0.29 0.30 19.98
CA LEU A 90 -0.56 0.23 21.18
C LEU A 90 -1.45 1.48 21.32
N LEU A 91 -0.92 2.67 21.06
CA LEU A 91 -1.67 3.93 21.15
C LEU A 91 -2.81 3.98 20.13
N ILE A 92 -2.54 3.60 18.87
CA ILE A 92 -3.55 3.53 17.81
C ILE A 92 -4.66 2.53 18.18
N LEU A 93 -4.30 1.37 18.75
CA LEU A 93 -5.25 0.35 19.16
C LEU A 93 -6.18 0.85 20.29
N ILE A 94 -5.63 1.53 21.31
CA ILE A 94 -6.43 2.12 22.39
C ILE A 94 -7.38 3.18 21.84
N LEU A 95 -6.90 4.07 20.97
CA LEU A 95 -7.74 5.10 20.32
C LEU A 95 -8.85 4.48 19.47
N GLY A 96 -8.56 3.41 18.73
CA GLY A 96 -9.55 2.67 17.94
C GLY A 96 -10.66 2.10 18.82
N ILE A 97 -10.31 1.44 19.92
CA ILE A 97 -11.29 0.88 20.88
C ILE A 97 -12.15 2.00 21.49
N LEU A 98 -11.55 3.11 21.91
CA LEU A 98 -12.28 4.27 22.45
C LEU A 98 -13.21 4.88 21.40
N GLY A 99 -12.78 4.99 20.14
CA GLY A 99 -13.60 5.47 19.03
C GLY A 99 -14.84 4.59 18.77
N ILE A 100 -14.67 3.26 18.79
CA ILE A 100 -15.78 2.31 18.67
C ILE A 100 -16.73 2.42 19.87
N MET A 101 -16.21 2.49 21.10
CA MET A 101 -17.04 2.64 22.30
C MET A 101 -17.84 3.94 22.28
N LEU A 102 -17.22 5.03 21.84
CA LEU A 102 -17.88 6.34 21.72
C LEU A 102 -18.97 6.33 20.65
N SER A 103 -18.72 5.70 19.51
CA SER A 103 -19.72 5.58 18.43
C SER A 103 -20.90 4.70 18.84
N ILE A 104 -20.68 3.56 19.49
CA ILE A 104 -21.75 2.71 20.04
C ILE A 104 -22.55 3.46 21.12
N SER A 105 -21.86 4.13 22.05
CA SER A 105 -22.51 4.95 23.08
C SER A 105 -23.38 6.06 22.47
N SER A 106 -22.87 6.73 21.44
CA SER A 106 -23.62 7.76 20.70
C SER A 106 -24.87 7.19 20.03
N ILE A 107 -24.78 6.03 19.36
CA ILE A 107 -25.95 5.35 18.78
C ILE A 107 -26.97 4.99 19.87
N CYS A 108 -26.53 4.42 20.98
CA CYS A 108 -27.39 4.07 22.11
C CYS A 108 -28.12 5.30 22.67
N LEU A 109 -27.42 6.42 22.84
CA LEU A 109 -28.00 7.68 23.29
C LEU A 109 -29.05 8.21 22.29
N VAL A 110 -28.75 8.17 20.99
CA VAL A 110 -29.68 8.59 19.94
C VAL A 110 -30.95 7.73 19.97
N VAL A 111 -30.81 6.41 20.07
CA VAL A 111 -31.96 5.48 20.11
C VAL A 111 -32.79 5.69 21.37
N ARG A 112 -32.16 5.86 22.54
CA ARG A 112 -32.87 6.05 23.82
C ARG A 112 -33.57 7.41 23.89
N LYS A 113 -32.96 8.45 23.35
CA LYS A 113 -33.48 9.83 23.40
C LYS A 113 -34.32 10.23 22.19
N ARG A 114 -34.55 9.31 21.23
CA ARG A 114 -35.35 9.56 20.01
C ARG A 114 -36.78 10.09 20.25
N LYS A 115 -37.35 9.84 21.43
CA LYS A 115 -38.70 10.27 21.82
C LYS A 115 -38.75 11.69 22.41
N LEU A 116 -37.62 12.28 22.77
CA LEU A 116 -37.59 13.65 23.28
C LEU A 116 -37.82 14.64 22.13
N PRO A 117 -38.68 15.65 22.30
CA PRO A 117 -39.06 16.58 21.23
C PRO A 117 -37.87 17.35 20.65
N ASP A 118 -36.87 17.69 21.47
CA ASP A 118 -35.67 18.40 21.03
C ASP A 118 -34.74 17.54 20.16
N VAL A 119 -34.74 16.23 20.41
CA VAL A 119 -33.94 15.25 19.66
C VAL A 119 -34.70 14.78 18.42
N TYR A 120 -36.01 14.58 18.53
CA TYR A 120 -36.88 14.22 17.41
C TYR A 120 -36.86 15.27 16.29
N LYS A 121 -36.82 16.56 16.64
CA LYS A 121 -36.66 17.67 15.67
C LYS A 121 -35.33 17.63 14.92
N ARG A 122 -34.30 17.00 15.49
CA ARG A 122 -32.97 16.85 14.89
C ARG A 122 -32.84 15.47 14.26
N SER A 123 -33.35 15.30 13.04
CA SER A 123 -33.03 14.22 12.08
C SER A 123 -32.18 13.06 12.63
N THR A 124 -32.77 12.24 13.50
CA THR A 124 -32.06 11.24 14.32
C THR A 124 -31.47 10.11 13.47
N VAL A 125 -32.11 9.83 12.34
CA VAL A 125 -31.67 8.85 11.34
C VAL A 125 -30.30 9.21 10.78
N PHE A 126 -30.11 10.45 10.33
CA PHE A 126 -28.84 10.90 9.74
C PHE A 126 -27.72 10.90 10.77
N LEU A 127 -28.00 11.26 12.02
CA LEU A 127 -27.02 11.18 13.10
C LEU A 127 -26.60 9.73 13.37
N GLY A 128 -27.55 8.79 13.34
CA GLY A 128 -27.26 7.36 13.44
C GLY A 128 -26.37 6.84 12.31
N LEU A 129 -26.60 7.28 11.06
CA LEU A 129 -25.76 6.93 9.91
C LEU A 129 -24.34 7.45 10.05
N ILE A 130 -24.15 8.68 10.53
CA ILE A 130 -22.82 9.25 10.79
C ILE A 130 -22.09 8.41 11.84
N CYS A 131 -22.75 8.07 12.95
CA CYS A 131 -22.14 7.25 14.00
C CYS A 131 -21.80 5.83 13.51
N LEU A 132 -22.64 5.25 12.65
CA LEU A 132 -22.39 3.96 12.03
C LEU A 132 -21.17 4.04 11.10
N GLY A 133 -21.09 5.04 10.23
CA GLY A 133 -19.94 5.28 9.35
C GLY A 133 -18.65 5.49 10.14
N SER A 134 -18.69 6.25 11.24
CA SER A 134 -17.52 6.41 12.12
C SER A 134 -17.09 5.10 12.76
N GLY A 135 -18.04 4.22 13.14
CA GLY A 135 -17.72 2.92 13.72
C GLY A 135 -17.02 2.00 12.71
N ILE A 136 -17.44 2.06 11.43
CA ILE A 136 -16.78 1.33 10.34
C ILE A 136 -15.34 1.83 10.16
N LEU A 137 -15.11 3.14 10.12
CA LEU A 137 -13.76 3.71 9.98
C LEU A 137 -12.85 3.35 11.14
N PHE A 138 -13.35 3.35 12.38
CA PHE A 138 -12.54 2.88 13.52
C PHE A 138 -12.29 1.38 13.49
N SER A 139 -13.16 0.60 12.86
CA SER A 139 -12.95 -0.86 12.67
C SER A 139 -11.83 -1.14 11.67
N ASP A 140 -11.62 -0.28 10.68
CA ASP A 140 -10.53 -0.37 9.70
C ASP A 140 -9.14 -0.40 10.37
N MET A 141 -8.97 0.34 11.47
CA MET A 141 -7.72 0.36 12.23
C MET A 141 -7.31 -1.03 12.73
N PHE A 142 -8.28 -1.92 13.02
CA PHE A 142 -7.98 -3.27 13.47
C PHE A 142 -7.43 -4.14 12.33
N LEU A 143 -7.85 -3.91 11.09
CA LEU A 143 -7.33 -4.62 9.92
C LEU A 143 -5.85 -4.33 9.68
N SER A 144 -5.37 -3.16 10.10
CA SER A 144 -3.95 -2.78 9.99
C SER A 144 -3.02 -3.62 10.89
N PHE A 145 -3.57 -4.31 11.90
CA PHE A 145 -2.80 -5.22 12.77
C PHE A 145 -2.89 -6.69 12.34
N VAL A 146 -3.80 -7.01 11.41
CA VAL A 146 -3.97 -8.37 10.87
C VAL A 146 -2.89 -8.63 9.82
N GLU A 147 -2.55 -9.89 9.61
CA GLU A 147 -1.63 -10.28 8.54
C GLU A 147 -2.14 -9.84 7.16
N VAL A 148 -1.25 -9.25 6.38
CA VAL A 148 -1.56 -8.71 5.05
C VAL A 148 -1.86 -9.88 4.12
N THR A 149 -3.14 -10.02 3.79
CA THR A 149 -3.64 -10.95 2.79
C THR A 149 -4.42 -10.15 1.74
N ASP A 150 -4.60 -10.71 0.55
CA ASP A 150 -5.36 -10.06 -0.53
C ASP A 150 -6.78 -9.66 -0.07
N VAL A 151 -7.39 -10.50 0.76
CA VAL A 151 -8.71 -10.26 1.34
C VAL A 151 -8.69 -9.08 2.32
N VAL A 152 -7.70 -9.01 3.21
CA VAL A 152 -7.56 -7.91 4.19
C VAL A 152 -7.29 -6.59 3.48
N CYS A 153 -6.42 -6.59 2.45
CA CYS A 153 -6.13 -5.39 1.67
C CYS A 153 -7.37 -4.85 0.95
N SER A 154 -8.14 -5.73 0.31
CA SER A 154 -9.41 -5.35 -0.33
C SER A 154 -10.42 -4.84 0.70
N LEU A 155 -10.58 -5.55 1.83
CA LEU A 155 -11.52 -5.18 2.88
C LEU A 155 -11.20 -3.81 3.49
N GLN A 156 -9.92 -3.48 3.69
CA GLN A 156 -9.48 -2.19 4.21
C GLN A 156 -9.93 -1.04 3.30
N ILE A 157 -9.69 -1.20 1.99
CA ILE A 157 -10.11 -0.24 0.97
C ILE A 157 -11.64 -0.06 0.98
N TRP A 158 -12.39 -1.16 1.13
CA TRP A 158 -13.85 -1.14 1.21
C TRP A 158 -14.37 -0.47 2.48
N MET A 159 -13.78 -0.75 3.65
CA MET A 159 -14.19 -0.15 4.92
C MET A 159 -14.01 1.36 4.92
N VAL A 160 -12.87 1.85 4.40
CA VAL A 160 -12.62 3.28 4.29
C VAL A 160 -13.64 3.97 3.40
N VAL A 161 -13.93 3.42 2.22
CA VAL A 161 -14.90 4.03 1.29
C VAL A 161 -16.31 3.98 1.85
N LEU A 162 -16.76 2.84 2.37
CA LEU A 162 -18.08 2.73 2.96
C LEU A 162 -18.23 3.70 4.13
N GLY A 163 -17.28 3.70 5.07
CA GLY A 163 -17.30 4.60 6.23
C GLY A 163 -17.35 6.08 5.83
N PHE A 164 -16.55 6.48 4.84
CA PHE A 164 -16.57 7.84 4.30
C PHE A 164 -17.89 8.17 3.60
N ALA A 165 -18.43 7.26 2.79
CA ALA A 165 -19.71 7.44 2.11
C ALA A 165 -20.85 7.64 3.11
N PHE A 166 -20.91 6.84 4.19
CA PHE A 166 -21.89 6.99 5.27
C PHE A 166 -21.82 8.37 5.94
N ILE A 167 -20.64 8.86 6.26
CA ILE A 167 -20.47 10.16 6.93
C ILE A 167 -20.78 11.32 5.96
N SER A 168 -20.11 11.35 4.82
CA SER A 168 -20.22 12.45 3.86
C SER A 168 -21.60 12.50 3.20
N GLY A 169 -22.16 11.35 2.83
CA GLY A 169 -23.49 11.25 2.21
C GLY A 169 -24.59 11.68 3.16
N SER A 170 -24.58 11.22 4.41
CA SER A 170 -25.58 11.63 5.41
C SER A 170 -25.50 13.13 5.75
N LEU A 171 -24.29 13.70 5.84
CA LEU A 171 -24.09 15.13 6.07
C LEU A 171 -24.61 15.96 4.88
N THR A 172 -24.28 15.52 3.66
CA THR A 172 -24.69 16.20 2.42
C THR A 172 -26.21 16.20 2.27
N LEU A 173 -26.86 15.06 2.51
CA LEU A 173 -28.33 14.95 2.43
C LEU A 173 -29.04 15.76 3.52
N LYS A 174 -28.48 15.81 4.72
CA LYS A 174 -29.00 16.67 5.79
C LYS A 174 -28.89 18.14 5.41
N ASN A 175 -27.75 18.56 4.89
CA ASN A 175 -27.53 19.94 4.48
C ASN A 175 -28.39 20.32 3.26
N SER A 176 -28.55 19.42 2.29
CA SER A 176 -29.40 19.67 1.12
C SER A 176 -30.87 19.80 1.51
N ARG A 177 -31.36 18.99 2.45
CA ARG A 177 -32.71 19.14 3.02
C ARG A 177 -32.91 20.50 3.66
N VAL A 178 -31.94 20.97 4.44
CA VAL A 178 -32.01 22.30 5.09
C VAL A 178 -32.07 23.40 4.03
N VAL A 179 -31.20 23.36 3.03
CA VAL A 179 -31.19 24.32 1.92
C VAL A 179 -32.51 24.32 1.16
N LEU A 180 -33.08 23.14 0.88
CA LEU A 180 -34.37 23.00 0.20
C LEU A 180 -35.51 23.65 1.01
N ILE A 181 -35.54 23.43 2.33
CA ILE A 181 -36.55 24.01 3.21
C ILE A 181 -36.45 25.54 3.19
N PHE A 182 -35.25 26.11 3.33
CA PHE A 182 -35.04 27.56 3.36
C PHE A 182 -35.28 28.25 2.00
N ASN A 183 -34.95 27.60 0.89
CA ASN A 183 -35.15 28.17 -0.46
C ASN A 183 -36.56 27.97 -1.00
N SER A 184 -37.38 27.13 -0.37
CA SER A 184 -38.75 26.91 -0.81
C SER A 184 -39.64 28.13 -0.52
N LYS A 185 -40.00 28.88 -1.56
CA LYS A 185 -41.00 29.96 -1.48
C LYS A 185 -42.45 29.44 -1.42
N LYS A 186 -42.66 28.15 -1.71
CA LYS A 186 -43.95 27.46 -1.75
C LYS A 186 -43.98 26.34 -0.72
N LEU A 187 -45.17 25.98 -0.23
CA LEU A 187 -45.36 24.82 0.64
C LEU A 187 -44.84 23.56 -0.08
N LEU A 188 -43.79 22.95 0.47
CA LEU A 188 -43.24 21.70 -0.02
C LEU A 188 -44.25 20.56 0.25
N PRO A 189 -44.44 19.63 -0.71
CA PRO A 189 -45.32 18.50 -0.48
C PRO A 189 -44.70 17.55 0.57
N GLY A 190 -45.52 17.04 1.48
CA GLY A 190 -45.06 16.29 2.67
C GLY A 190 -44.22 15.03 2.38
N TYR A 191 -44.36 14.44 1.18
CA TYR A 191 -43.53 13.29 0.76
C TYR A 191 -42.05 13.67 0.56
N LEU A 192 -41.76 14.92 0.19
CA LEU A 192 -40.40 15.42 -0.03
C LEU A 192 -39.65 15.69 1.30
N LEU A 193 -40.38 15.64 2.42
CA LEU A 193 -39.85 15.75 3.77
C LEU A 193 -39.62 14.40 4.46
N HIS A 194 -40.03 13.28 3.83
CA HIS A 194 -39.87 11.95 4.41
C HIS A 194 -38.42 11.47 4.35
N ASP A 195 -37.90 10.98 5.47
CA ASP A 195 -36.52 10.51 5.60
C ASP A 195 -36.22 9.31 4.66
N HIS A 196 -37.23 8.51 4.32
CA HIS A 196 -37.10 7.36 3.42
C HIS A 196 -36.63 7.72 2.01
N LEU A 197 -37.02 8.88 1.48
CA LEU A 197 -36.58 9.32 0.15
C LEU A 197 -35.07 9.62 0.15
N TYR A 198 -34.59 10.34 1.17
CA TYR A 198 -33.17 10.64 1.31
C TYR A 198 -32.34 9.39 1.61
N LEU A 199 -32.89 8.44 2.37
CA LEU A 199 -32.27 7.12 2.55
C LEU A 199 -32.15 6.35 1.24
N ALA A 200 -33.19 6.35 0.40
CA ALA A 200 -33.13 5.68 -0.91
C ALA A 200 -32.06 6.32 -1.82
N VAL A 201 -31.97 7.65 -1.84
CA VAL A 201 -30.91 8.38 -2.57
C VAL A 201 -29.52 8.03 -2.01
N PHE A 202 -29.38 7.98 -0.69
CA PHE A 202 -28.14 7.59 -0.02
C PHE A 202 -27.68 6.19 -0.44
N PHE A 203 -28.55 5.19 -0.34
CA PHE A 203 -28.23 3.82 -0.75
C PHE A 203 -27.96 3.72 -2.25
N GLY A 204 -28.64 4.52 -3.08
CA GLY A 204 -28.34 4.63 -4.51
C GLY A 204 -26.90 5.10 -4.77
N ILE A 205 -26.43 6.14 -4.07
CA ILE A 205 -25.06 6.64 -4.19
C ILE A 205 -24.04 5.57 -3.76
N VAL A 206 -24.27 4.91 -2.63
CA VAL A 206 -23.39 3.83 -2.12
C VAL A 206 -23.33 2.66 -3.09
N LEU A 207 -24.46 2.27 -3.70
CA LEU A 207 -24.50 1.19 -4.69
C LEU A 207 -23.75 1.56 -5.98
N ILE A 208 -23.82 2.82 -6.41
CA ILE A 208 -23.05 3.30 -7.57
C ILE A 208 -21.55 3.24 -7.28
N GLU A 209 -21.11 3.70 -6.10
CA GLU A 209 -19.69 3.60 -5.69
C GLU A 209 -19.23 2.14 -5.60
N TYR A 210 -20.08 1.25 -5.08
CA TYR A 210 -19.81 -0.18 -5.03
C TYR A 210 -19.66 -0.77 -6.45
N CYS A 211 -20.57 -0.43 -7.36
CA CYS A 211 -20.52 -0.92 -8.73
C CYS A 211 -19.29 -0.42 -9.50
N PHE A 212 -18.88 0.84 -9.30
CA PHE A 212 -17.73 1.43 -9.99
C PHE A 212 -16.39 0.79 -9.59
N ARG A 213 -16.30 0.23 -8.38
CA ARG A 213 -15.08 -0.44 -7.90
C ARG A 213 -15.05 -1.96 -8.12
N CYS A 214 -16.19 -2.57 -8.44
CA CYS A 214 -16.28 -4.00 -8.71
C CYS A 214 -16.19 -4.37 -10.20
N GLY A 215 -16.33 -3.41 -11.12
CA GLY A 215 -16.20 -3.60 -12.57
C GLY A 215 -14.82 -3.24 -13.08
#